data_AF-A0AAW0JZG9-F1
#
_entry.id   AF-A0AAW0JZG9-F1
#
_cell.length_a   1.000
_cell.length_b   1.000
_cell.length_c   1.000
_cell.angle_alpha   90.00
_cell.angle_beta   90.00
_cell.angle_gamma   90.00
#
_symmetry.space_group_name_H-M   'P 1'
#
loop_
_entity.id
_entity.type
_entity.pdbx_description
1 polymer ?
#
loop_
_entity_poly.entity_id
_entity_poly.type
_entity_poly.pdbx_seq_one_letter_code
_entity_poly.pdbx_strand_id
1 'polypeptide(L)'
;MKPSAKAPISSSYGSKSLSSSTSARSPHTFSSVSGTKDLQMANLTLCVLSRPEVTRLLQIIQALSLEYDEKVLPSIGNEVLKAVVAQFNTDQLLTERSQVSALEQKQVA
;
A
#
# COMPACT_ATOMS: atom_id res chain seq x y z
N MET A 1 -55.87 -11.31 14.73
CA MET A 1 -55.45 -11.02 13.34
C MET A 1 -55.14 -9.54 13.22
N LYS A 2 -53.85 -9.17 13.11
CA LYS A 2 -53.37 -7.83 12.79
C LYS A 2 -52.22 -7.97 11.78
N PRO A 3 -52.18 -7.14 10.71
CA PRO A 3 -51.28 -7.36 9.57
C PRO A 3 -49.89 -6.71 9.73
N SER A 4 -48.92 -7.37 9.09
CA SER A 4 -47.64 -6.93 8.51
C SER A 4 -47.19 -5.47 8.69
N ALA A 5 -45.99 -5.29 9.26
CA ALA A 5 -45.09 -4.19 8.94
C ALA A 5 -43.66 -4.73 8.85
N LYS A 6 -43.21 -4.95 7.61
CA LYS A 6 -41.87 -5.42 7.23
C LYS A 6 -40.90 -4.25 7.43
N ALA A 7 -39.82 -4.46 8.19
CA ALA A 7 -38.77 -3.46 8.38
C ALA A 7 -38.12 -3.10 7.02
N PRO A 8 -37.80 -1.82 6.77
CA PRO A 8 -37.11 -1.43 5.54
C PRO A 8 -35.68 -1.98 5.55
N ILE A 9 -35.37 -2.67 4.46
CA ILE A 9 -34.08 -3.19 4.05
C ILE A 9 -33.08 -2.02 3.97
N SER A 10 -32.01 -2.07 4.77
CA SER A 10 -30.92 -1.10 4.69
C SER A 10 -30.15 -1.28 3.38
N SER A 11 -30.56 -0.52 2.37
CA SER A 11 -29.82 -0.33 1.12
C SER A 11 -28.57 0.52 1.40
N SER A 12 -27.51 -0.09 1.93
CA SER A 12 -26.18 0.51 1.94
C SER A 12 -25.53 0.27 0.57
N TYR A 13 -26.02 1.00 -0.43
CA TYR A 13 -25.24 1.22 -1.65
C TYR A 13 -24.14 2.21 -1.28
N GLY A 14 -23.02 1.65 -0.83
CA GLY A 14 -21.79 2.38 -0.58
C GLY A 14 -21.46 3.23 -1.80
N SER A 15 -21.41 4.53 -1.57
CA SER A 15 -21.01 5.54 -2.54
C SER A 15 -19.61 5.20 -3.04
N LYS A 16 -19.50 4.62 -4.23
CA LYS A 16 -18.26 4.63 -4.99
C LYS A 16 -18.06 6.07 -5.44
N SER A 17 -17.26 6.81 -4.68
CA SER A 17 -16.80 8.14 -5.10
C SER A 17 -16.00 7.97 -6.39
N LEU A 18 -16.56 8.45 -7.50
CA LEU A 18 -15.78 8.73 -8.71
C LEU A 18 -14.81 9.86 -8.36
N SER A 19 -13.56 9.53 -8.04
CA SER A 19 -12.48 10.51 -8.02
C SER A 19 -12.07 10.79 -9.47
N SER A 20 -12.66 11.86 -9.99
CA SER A 20 -12.23 12.52 -11.21
C SER A 20 -10.81 13.07 -11.04
N SER A 21 -9.93 12.64 -11.94
CA SER A 21 -8.79 13.37 -12.51
C SER A 21 -8.43 14.72 -11.87
N THR A 22 -7.58 14.68 -10.85
CA THR A 22 -6.53 15.69 -10.65
C THR A 22 -5.27 14.94 -10.28
N SER A 23 -4.23 15.06 -11.11
CA SER A 23 -2.88 14.52 -10.88
C SER A 23 -2.19 15.32 -9.76
N ALA A 24 -2.76 15.25 -8.57
CA ALA A 24 -2.10 15.62 -7.33
C ALA A 24 -1.41 14.34 -6.85
N ARG A 25 -0.12 14.46 -6.56
CA ARG A 25 0.80 13.40 -6.14
C ARG A 25 0.30 12.71 -4.87
N SER A 26 -0.66 11.80 -4.98
CA SER A 26 -1.19 11.06 -3.84
C SER A 26 -0.12 10.09 -3.35
N PRO A 27 0.32 10.23 -2.09
CA PRO A 27 1.22 9.24 -1.50
C PRO A 27 0.46 7.93 -1.28
N HIS A 28 1.08 6.82 -1.65
CA HIS A 28 0.57 5.49 -1.33
C HIS A 28 1.15 5.05 0.00
N THR A 29 0.29 4.90 0.99
CA THR A 29 0.66 4.48 2.33
C THR A 29 0.35 3.00 2.50
N PHE A 30 1.37 2.21 2.83
CA PHE A 30 1.26 0.77 3.05
C PHE A 30 1.62 0.45 4.50
N SER A 31 0.70 -0.15 5.24
CA SER A 31 0.96 -0.66 6.58
C SER A 31 1.10 -2.18 6.53
N SER A 32 2.18 -2.72 7.09
CA SER A 32 2.41 -4.15 7.16
C SER A 32 3.02 -4.53 8.50
N VAL A 33 2.58 -5.67 9.04
CA VAL A 33 3.18 -6.28 10.21
C VAL A 33 4.16 -7.36 9.74
N SER A 34 5.42 -7.25 10.15
CA SER A 34 6.50 -8.16 9.72
C SER A 34 7.36 -8.58 10.92
N GLY A 35 7.88 -9.80 10.84
CA GLY A 35 8.81 -10.35 11.83
C GLY A 35 10.22 -9.82 11.59
N THR A 36 10.86 -9.33 12.66
CA THR A 36 12.25 -8.87 12.67
C THR A 36 13.21 -10.02 12.97
N LYS A 37 14.52 -9.75 12.84
CA LYS A 37 15.58 -10.73 13.12
C LYS A 37 15.59 -11.23 14.57
N ASP A 38 15.16 -10.40 15.51
CA ASP A 38 15.00 -10.69 16.93
C ASP A 38 13.67 -11.39 17.28
N LEU A 39 12.96 -11.92 16.27
CA LEU A 39 11.67 -12.61 16.38
C LEU A 39 10.56 -11.74 16.98
N GLN A 40 10.69 -10.42 16.89
CA GLN A 40 9.66 -9.49 17.29
C GLN A 40 8.76 -9.13 16.10
N MET A 41 7.50 -8.81 16.41
CA MET A 41 6.55 -8.34 15.41
C MET A 41 6.59 -6.81 15.36
N ALA A 42 7.04 -6.25 14.24
CA ALA A 42 7.05 -4.82 13.99
C ALA A 42 5.91 -4.42 13.06
N ASN A 43 5.10 -3.43 13.46
CA ASN A 43 4.11 -2.81 12.59
C ASN A 43 4.73 -1.57 11.94
N LEU A 44 4.92 -1.62 10.63
CA LEU A 44 5.61 -0.57 9.88
C LEU A 44 4.67 0.05 8.86
N THR A 45 4.89 1.34 8.58
CA THR A 45 4.14 2.09 7.57
C THR A 45 5.10 2.75 6.61
N LEU A 46 5.00 2.40 5.33
CA LEU A 46 5.80 2.95 4.23
C LEU A 46 4.93 3.89 3.39
N CYS A 47 5.43 5.09 3.11
CA CYS A 47 4.79 6.03 2.19
C CYS A 47 5.63 6.11 0.91
N VAL A 48 5.09 5.59 -0.20
CA VAL A 48 5.75 5.61 -1.51
C VAL A 48 5.11 6.68 -2.39
N LEU A 49 5.95 7.46 -3.06
CA LEU A 49 5.53 8.39 -4.11
C LEU A 49 5.84 7.74 -5.45
N SER A 50 4.83 7.17 -6.11
CA SER A 50 4.98 6.58 -7.44
C SER A 50 5.09 7.70 -8.50
N ARG A 51 6.02 7.54 -9.44
CA ARG A 51 6.14 8.38 -10.64
C ARG A 51 6.31 7.48 -11.85
N PRO A 52 5.21 7.08 -12.53
CA PRO A 52 5.33 6.24 -13.71
C PRO A 52 6.09 6.99 -14.80
N GLU A 53 7.07 6.31 -15.40
CA GLU A 53 7.84 6.87 -16.51
C GLU A 53 6.97 6.96 -17.77
N VAL A 54 6.92 8.14 -18.39
CA VAL A 54 6.04 8.42 -19.53
C VAL A 54 6.35 7.50 -20.73
N THR A 55 7.61 7.09 -20.91
CA THR A 55 8.03 6.21 -22.01
C THR A 55 7.51 4.77 -21.85
N ARG A 56 7.27 4.31 -20.62
CA ARG A 56 6.76 2.96 -20.33
C ARG A 56 5.26 2.89 -20.11
N LEU A 57 4.55 4.03 -20.17
CA LEU A 57 3.09 4.09 -19.98
C LEU A 57 2.32 3.12 -20.88
N LEU A 58 2.66 3.06 -22.17
CA LEU A 58 1.97 2.19 -23.13
C LEU A 58 2.14 0.71 -22.80
N GLN A 59 3.32 0.31 -22.32
CA GLN A 59 3.59 -1.07 -21.89
C GLN A 59 2.89 -1.39 -20.56
N ILE A 60 2.91 -0.47 -19.60
CA ILE A 60 2.26 -0.65 -18.30
C ILE A 60 0.74 -0.80 -18.48
N ILE A 61 0.12 0.07 -19.29
CA ILE A 61 -1.33 0.03 -19.54
C ILE A 61 -1.73 -1.26 -20.27
N GLN A 62 -0.89 -1.77 -21.18
CA GLN A 62 -1.16 -3.03 -21.89
C GLN A 62 -0.96 -4.28 -21.02
N ALA A 63 0.05 -4.27 -20.14
CA ALA A 63 0.43 -5.46 -19.39
C ALA A 63 -0.25 -5.59 -18.02
N LEU A 64 -0.53 -4.47 -17.34
CA LEU A 64 -0.85 -4.46 -15.91
C LEU A 64 -2.26 -3.95 -15.62
N SER A 65 -3.02 -3.58 -16.65
CA SER A 65 -4.36 -2.96 -16.54
C SER A 65 -4.35 -1.73 -15.60
N LEU A 66 -5.52 -1.14 -15.35
CA LEU A 66 -5.66 -0.02 -14.42
C LEU A 66 -5.30 -0.39 -12.96
N GLU A 67 -5.14 -1.69 -12.67
CA GLU A 67 -4.91 -2.24 -11.34
C GLU A 67 -3.43 -2.22 -10.89
N TYR A 68 -2.52 -1.66 -11.70
CA TYR A 68 -1.10 -1.53 -11.33
C TYR A 68 -0.91 -0.86 -9.96
N ASP A 69 -1.62 0.22 -9.72
CA ASP A 69 -1.52 0.99 -8.48
C ASP A 69 -2.11 0.25 -7.27
N GLU A 70 -3.21 -0.48 -7.48
CA GLU A 70 -3.93 -1.18 -6.41
C GLU A 70 -3.35 -2.56 -6.07
N LYS A 71 -2.62 -3.20 -6.99
CA LYS A 71 -2.14 -4.58 -6.84
C LYS A 71 -0.63 -4.68 -6.83
N VAL A 72 0.05 -4.01 -7.76
CA VAL A 72 1.49 -4.19 -7.96
C VAL A 72 2.26 -3.33 -6.97
N LEU A 73 1.84 -2.08 -6.80
CA LEU A 73 2.46 -1.15 -5.85
C LEU A 73 2.46 -1.68 -4.39
N PRO A 74 1.33 -2.16 -3.82
CA PRO A 74 1.34 -2.75 -2.49
C PRO A 74 2.08 -4.08 -2.40
N SER A 75 2.11 -4.87 -3.48
CA SER A 75 2.85 -6.14 -3.49
C SER A 75 4.35 -5.90 -3.40
N ILE A 76 4.89 -4.97 -4.20
CA ILE A 76 6.30 -4.58 -4.16
C ILE A 76 6.65 -3.96 -2.80
N GLY A 77 5.83 -3.00 -2.32
CA GLY A 77 6.07 -2.36 -1.03
C GLY A 77 6.12 -3.38 0.12
N ASN A 78 5.20 -4.34 0.16
CA ASN A 78 5.17 -5.40 1.16
C ASN A 78 6.36 -6.37 1.05
N GLU A 79 6.85 -6.64 -0.15
CA GLU A 79 7.99 -7.53 -0.37
C GLU A 79 9.30 -6.87 0.09
N VAL A 80 9.53 -5.60 -0.28
CA VAL A 80 10.72 -4.86 0.15
C VAL A 80 10.73 -4.66 1.67
N LEU A 81 9.59 -4.25 2.25
CA LEU A 81 9.43 -4.14 3.70
C LEU A 81 9.82 -5.45 4.41
N LYS A 82 9.33 -6.60 3.94
CA LYS A 82 9.66 -7.90 4.55
C LYS A 82 11.14 -8.24 4.39
N ALA A 83 11.71 -8.03 3.21
CA ALA A 83 13.10 -8.38 2.92
C ALA A 83 14.10 -7.56 3.75
N VAL A 84 13.82 -6.29 3.98
CA VAL A 84 14.69 -5.42 4.77
C VAL A 84 14.46 -5.62 6.27
N VAL A 85 13.20 -5.71 6.72
CA VAL A 85 12.88 -5.94 8.14
C VAL A 85 13.45 -7.26 8.66
N ALA A 86 13.52 -8.29 7.82
CA ALA A 86 14.16 -9.56 8.18
C ALA A 86 15.67 -9.45 8.46
N GLN A 87 16.34 -8.40 7.95
CA GLN A 87 17.79 -8.19 8.11
C GLN A 87 18.14 -7.35 9.34
N PHE A 88 17.20 -6.54 9.84
CA PHE A 88 17.39 -5.61 10.94
C PHE A 88 16.70 -6.08 12.24
N ASN A 89 17.26 -5.67 13.38
CA ASN A 89 16.62 -5.84 14.68
C ASN A 89 15.64 -4.69 14.95
N THR A 90 14.65 -4.89 15.81
CA THR A 90 13.67 -3.87 16.19
C THR A 90 14.32 -2.58 16.71
N ASP A 91 15.36 -2.71 17.54
CA ASP A 91 16.09 -1.56 18.10
C ASP A 91 16.81 -0.73 17.03
N GLN A 92 17.30 -1.40 15.97
CA GLN A 92 17.96 -0.75 14.84
C GLN A 92 16.92 -0.07 13.93
N LEU A 93 15.76 -0.70 13.71
CA LEU A 93 14.66 -0.08 12.95
C LEU A 93 14.17 1.22 13.61
N LEU A 94 14.15 1.27 14.95
CA LEU A 94 13.77 2.47 15.70
C LEU A 94 14.86 3.54 15.67
N THR A 95 16.11 3.16 15.91
CA THR A 95 17.24 4.09 16.05
C THR A 95 17.76 4.61 14.71
N GLU A 96 17.79 3.77 13.69
CA GLU A 96 18.38 4.04 12.36
C GLU A 96 17.32 4.18 11.26
N ARG A 97 16.11 4.65 11.62
CA ARG A 97 14.97 4.80 10.69
C ARG A 97 15.34 5.50 9.38
N SER A 98 16.21 6.51 9.44
CA SER A 98 16.69 7.24 8.26
C SER A 98 17.53 6.38 7.31
N GLN A 99 18.40 5.51 7.85
CA GLN A 99 19.22 4.61 7.03
C GLN A 99 18.36 3.52 6.41
N VAL A 100 17.43 2.95 7.17
CA VAL A 100 16.47 1.95 6.69
C VAL A 100 15.63 2.53 5.56
N SER A 101 15.09 3.74 5.73
CA SER A 101 14.32 4.42 4.67
C SER A 101 15.12 4.66 3.38
N ALA A 102 16.43 4.92 3.50
CA ALA A 102 17.30 5.11 2.33
C ALA A 102 17.58 3.78 1.61
N LEU A 103 17.72 2.69 2.36
CA LEU A 103 17.88 1.35 1.80
C LEU A 103 16.60 0.87 1.08
N GLU A 104 15.43 1.07 1.68
CA GLU A 104 14.13 0.82 1.06
C GLU A 104 14.01 1.56 -0.29
N GLN A 105 14.37 2.84 -0.31
CA GLN A 105 14.27 3.66 -1.51
C GLN A 105 15.20 3.17 -2.63
N LYS A 106 16.40 2.66 -2.29
CA LYS A 106 17.35 2.14 -3.26
C LYS A 106 16.89 0.82 -3.89
N GLN A 107 16.10 0.01 -3.18
CA GLN A 107 15.60 -1.28 -3.69
C GLN A 107 14.46 -1.11 -4.71
N VAL A 108 13.74 0.02 -4.66
CA VAL A 108 12.56 0.31 -5.51
C VAL A 108 12.93 1.18 -6.74
N ALA A 109 14.13 1.74 -6.80
CA ALA A 109 14.63 2.61 -7.87
C ALA A 109 15.32 1.80 -9.00
#